data_AF-A0A8T6V7L1-F1
#
_entry.id   AF-A0A8T6V7L1-F1
#
_cell.length_a   1.000
_cell.length_b   1.000
_cell.length_c   1.000
_cell.angle_alpha   90.00
_cell.angle_beta   90.00
_cell.angle_gamma   90.00
#
_symmetry.space_group_name_H-M   'P 1'
#
loop_
_entity.id
_entity.type
_entity.pdbx_description
1 polymer ?
#
loop_
_entity_poly.entity_id
_entity_poly.type
_entity_poly.pdbx_seq_one_letter_code
_entity_poly.pdbx_strand_id
1 'polypeptide(L)'
;MSDMLSISFKQMLWKYRTEKSDFGIVARRLLEHDLRDFRSRDKMNEYLVKNGFSEFFIDIANKLFDEFDSLPNAEIAITGNGRGIKMRNRENIKRKYHD
;
A
#
# COMPACT_ATOMS: atom_id res chain seq x y z
N MET A 1 -0.49 -28.56 3.74
CA MET A 1 -1.22 -27.33 3.37
C MET A 1 -0.41 -26.17 3.91
N SER A 2 0.20 -25.36 3.04
CA SER A 2 0.89 -24.15 3.49
C SER A 2 -0.15 -23.05 3.60
N ASP A 3 -0.59 -22.76 4.83
CA ASP A 3 -1.30 -21.53 5.14
C ASP A 3 -0.45 -20.36 4.65
N MET A 4 -0.81 -19.82 3.49
CA MET A 4 -0.24 -18.57 3.01
C MET A 4 -0.71 -17.49 3.97
N LEU A 5 0.10 -17.17 4.98
CA LEU A 5 -0.13 -16.06 5.89
C LEU A 5 -0.27 -14.80 5.07
N SER A 6 -1.50 -14.32 4.93
CA SER A 6 -1.78 -13.06 4.28
C SER A 6 -1.14 -11.91 5.07
N ILE A 7 -0.45 -11.01 4.37
CA ILE A 7 0.18 -9.84 4.99
C ILE A 7 -0.78 -8.67 4.86
N SER A 8 -1.08 -8.03 5.99
CA SER A 8 -1.82 -6.77 6.02
C SER A 8 -0.89 -5.57 5.80
N PHE A 9 -1.42 -4.47 5.26
CA PHE A 9 -0.65 -3.24 5.06
C PHE A 9 -0.02 -2.75 6.37
N LYS A 10 -0.76 -2.84 7.48
CA LYS A 10 -0.24 -2.55 8.82
C LYS A 10 0.98 -3.40 9.17
N GLN A 11 0.95 -4.72 8.95
CA GLN A 11 2.11 -5.58 9.21
C GLN A 11 3.31 -5.21 8.35
N MET A 12 3.10 -4.77 7.12
CA MET A 12 4.19 -4.26 6.29
C MET A 12 4.78 -2.97 6.87
N LEU A 13 3.97 -1.99 7.24
CA LEU A 13 4.46 -0.75 7.88
C LEU A 13 5.25 -1.04 9.17
N TRP A 14 4.86 -2.08 9.93
CA TRP A 14 5.60 -2.54 11.10
C TRP A 14 7.02 -3.02 10.78
N LYS A 15 7.28 -3.53 9.58
CA LYS A 15 8.64 -3.89 9.12
C LYS A 15 9.48 -2.65 8.84
N TYR A 16 8.90 -1.65 8.19
CA TYR A 16 9.59 -0.40 7.81
C TYR A 16 9.82 0.54 9.01
N ARG A 17 9.05 0.42 10.10
CA ARG A 17 9.12 1.38 11.23
C ARG A 17 10.51 1.56 11.85
N THR A 18 11.39 0.55 11.75
CA THR A 18 12.75 0.58 12.32
C THR A 18 13.79 1.12 11.35
N GLU A 19 13.44 1.30 10.08
CA GLU A 19 14.35 1.84 9.09
C GLU A 19 14.61 3.35 9.33
N LYS A 20 15.86 3.76 9.08
CA LYS A 20 16.27 5.17 9.11
C LYS A 20 16.21 5.78 7.70
N SER A 21 15.12 5.53 6.99
CA SER A 21 14.84 5.97 5.62
C SER A 21 13.56 6.82 5.61
N ASP A 22 13.31 7.54 4.51
CA ASP A 22 12.03 8.25 4.32
C ASP A 22 10.84 7.28 4.43
N PHE A 23 11.00 6.05 3.93
CA PHE A 23 10.04 4.96 4.09
C PHE A 23 9.78 4.64 5.57
N GLY A 24 10.82 4.55 6.39
CA GLY A 24 10.67 4.30 7.82
C GLY A 24 10.01 5.44 8.58
N ILE A 25 10.32 6.69 8.22
CA ILE A 25 9.68 7.89 8.79
C ILE A 25 8.19 7.90 8.47
N VAL A 26 7.84 7.73 7.20
CA VAL A 26 6.45 7.73 6.74
C VAL A 26 5.69 6.53 7.29
N ALA A 27 6.30 5.34 7.32
CA ALA A 27 5.67 4.16 7.89
C ALA A 27 5.37 4.33 9.39
N ARG A 28 6.31 4.91 10.15
CA ARG A 28 6.09 5.19 11.57
C ARG A 28 4.97 6.19 11.78
N ARG A 29 4.92 7.24 10.96
CA ARG A 29 3.86 8.27 11.01
C ARG A 29 2.50 7.68 10.62
N LEU A 30 2.42 6.85 9.58
CA LEU A 30 1.19 6.15 9.20
C LEU A 30 0.68 5.24 10.32
N LEU A 31 1.58 4.56 11.04
CA LEU A 31 1.23 3.71 12.18
C LEU A 31 0.62 4.46 13.37
N GLU A 32 0.82 5.79 13.48
CA GLU A 32 0.16 6.63 14.48
C GLU A 32 -1.31 6.89 14.15
N HIS A 33 -1.77 6.57 12.94
CA HIS A 33 -3.13 6.76 12.48
C HIS A 33 -3.93 5.45 12.46
N ASP A 34 -5.26 5.57 12.48
CA ASP A 34 -6.14 4.41 12.35
C ASP A 34 -6.16 3.93 10.88
N LEU A 35 -5.32 2.92 10.60
CA LEU A 35 -5.17 2.32 9.28
C LEU A 35 -6.38 1.49 8.83
N ARG A 36 -7.41 1.28 9.67
CA ARG A 36 -8.60 0.49 9.31
C ARG A 36 -9.42 1.14 8.20
N ASP A 37 -9.30 2.45 8.04
CA ASP A 37 -9.93 3.21 6.96
C ASP A 37 -9.15 3.12 5.63
N PHE A 38 -7.90 2.64 5.64
CA PHE A 38 -7.07 2.53 4.43
C PHE A 38 -7.36 1.22 3.68
N ARG A 39 -8.63 1.03 3.31
CA ARG A 39 -9.08 -0.11 2.51
C ARG A 39 -8.61 -0.05 1.06
N SER A 40 -8.20 1.13 0.60
CA SER A 40 -7.65 1.37 -0.73
C SER A 40 -6.65 2.52 -0.72
N ARG A 41 -5.83 2.59 -1.78
CA ARG A 41 -4.93 3.72 -2.03
C ARG A 41 -5.69 5.05 -2.07
N ASP A 42 -6.85 5.10 -2.72
CA ASP A 42 -7.67 6.30 -2.78
C ASP A 42 -8.10 6.78 -1.40
N LYS A 43 -8.51 5.86 -0.51
CA LYS A 43 -8.92 6.21 0.86
C LYS A 43 -7.76 6.69 1.72
N MET A 44 -6.58 6.08 1.54
CA MET A 44 -5.35 6.56 2.16
C MET A 44 -5.01 7.98 1.68
N ASN A 45 -5.00 8.22 0.36
CA ASN A 45 -4.66 9.53 -0.20
C ASN A 45 -5.68 10.60 0.18
N GLU A 46 -6.98 10.30 0.13
CA GLU A 46 -8.06 11.19 0.61
C GLU A 46 -7.83 11.59 2.07
N TYR A 47 -7.49 10.63 2.93
CA TYR A 47 -7.16 10.90 4.34
C TYR A 47 -5.91 11.78 4.47
N LEU A 48 -4.83 11.47 3.75
CA LEU A 48 -3.58 12.22 3.84
C LEU A 48 -3.74 13.67 3.36
N VAL A 49 -4.45 13.88 2.25
CA VAL A 49 -4.77 15.22 1.74
C VAL A 49 -5.64 15.98 2.74
N LYS A 50 -6.69 15.34 3.28
CA LYS A 50 -7.61 15.97 4.25
C LYS A 50 -6.92 16.39 5.54
N ASN A 51 -5.87 15.68 5.95
CA ASN A 51 -5.09 15.99 7.15
C ASN A 51 -3.89 16.92 6.89
N GLY A 52 -3.73 17.43 5.66
CA GLY A 52 -2.69 18.41 5.33
C GLY A 52 -1.27 17.84 5.26
N PHE A 53 -1.13 16.55 4.94
CA PHE A 53 0.18 15.97 4.67
C PHE A 53 0.79 16.54 3.38
N SER A 54 2.12 16.66 3.34
CA SER A 54 2.83 17.17 2.17
C SER A 54 2.73 16.20 0.98
N GLU A 55 2.85 16.74 -0.23
CA GLU A 55 2.91 15.92 -1.46
C GLU A 55 4.05 14.90 -1.40
N PHE A 56 5.19 15.28 -0.82
CA PHE A 56 6.31 14.35 -0.58
C PHE A 56 5.90 13.18 0.32
N PHE A 57 5.18 13.44 1.41
CA PHE A 57 4.71 12.38 2.31
C PHE A 57 3.74 11.44 1.58
N ILE A 58 2.83 12.00 0.79
CA ILE A 58 1.84 11.25 0.00
C ILE A 58 2.55 10.39 -1.06
N ASP A 59 3.57 10.90 -1.74
CA ASP A 59 4.36 10.14 -2.72
C ASP A 59 5.05 8.92 -2.07
N ILE A 60 5.71 9.10 -0.92
CA ILE A 60 6.36 8.00 -0.20
C ILE A 60 5.32 7.00 0.35
N ALA A 61 4.17 7.48 0.83
CA ALA A 61 3.08 6.61 1.28
C ALA A 61 2.51 5.77 0.12
N ASN A 62 2.36 6.35 -1.08
CA ASN A 62 1.96 5.62 -2.28
C ASN A 62 3.00 4.56 -2.67
N LYS A 63 4.30 4.88 -2.60
CA LYS A 63 5.37 3.88 -2.83
C LYS A 63 5.33 2.72 -1.85
N LEU A 64 5.08 3.00 -0.56
CA LEU A 64 4.85 1.94 0.45
C LEU A 64 3.63 1.07 0.09
N PHE A 65 2.58 1.67 -0.45
CA PHE A 65 1.40 0.95 -0.90
C PHE A 65 1.65 0.13 -2.17
N ASP A 66 2.45 0.65 -3.12
CA ASP A 66 2.87 -0.09 -4.32
C ASP A 66 3.73 -1.33 -3.96
N GLU A 67 4.65 -1.17 -3.01
CA GLU A 67 5.45 -2.28 -2.47
C GLU A 67 4.55 -3.32 -1.77
N PHE A 68 3.48 -2.88 -1.10
CA PHE A 68 2.48 -3.75 -0.49
C PHE A 68 1.68 -4.53 -1.53
N ASP A 69 1.15 -3.83 -2.54
CA ASP A 69 0.36 -4.40 -3.64
C ASP A 69 1.16 -5.43 -4.44
N SER A 70 2.48 -5.24 -4.53
CA SER A 70 3.41 -6.15 -5.18
C SER A 70 3.65 -7.47 -4.42
N LEU A 71 3.21 -7.58 -3.15
CA LEU A 71 3.37 -8.81 -2.37
C LEU A 71 2.37 -9.89 -2.85
N PRO A 72 2.83 -11.13 -3.12
CA PRO A 72 1.98 -12.21 -3.64
C PRO A 72 0.89 -12.68 -2.66
N ASN A 73 0.98 -12.27 -1.40
CA ASN A 73 0.09 -12.58 -0.29
C ASN A 73 -0.46 -11.30 0.39
N ALA A 74 -0.50 -10.17 -0.32
CA ALA A 74 -1.12 -8.95 0.18
C ALA A 74 -2.62 -9.16 0.41
N GLU A 75 -3.07 -9.01 1.66
CA GLU A 75 -4.49 -8.93 1.98
C GLU A 75 -4.96 -7.48 1.80
N ILE A 76 -5.27 -7.13 0.57
CA ILE A 76 -6.03 -5.91 0.30
C ILE A 76 -7.45 -6.23 0.77
N ALA A 77 -7.94 -5.52 1.79
CA ALA A 77 -9.33 -5.60 2.23
C ALA A 77 -10.28 -5.00 1.17
N ILE A 78 -10.32 -5.61 -0.02
CA ILE A 78 -11.33 -5.37 -1.04
C ILE A 78 -12.60 -6.04 -0.54
N THR A 79 -13.26 -5.41 0.43
CA THR A 79 -14.67 -5.71 0.72
C THR A 79 -15.52 -5.02 -0.34
N GLY A 80 -15.38 -5.50 -1.58
CA GLY A 80 -16.40 -5.43 -2.60
C GLY A 80 -16.87 -6.85 -2.84
N ASN A 81 -18.13 -7.16 -2.52
CA ASN A 81 -18.74 -8.44 -2.83
C ASN A 81 -18.45 -8.85 -4.28
N GLY A 82 -17.61 -9.86 -4.49
CA GLY A 82 -17.40 -10.45 -5.80
C GLY A 82 -15.95 -10.79 -6.10
N ARG A 83 -15.60 -12.05 -5.85
CA ARG A 83 -14.54 -12.82 -6.52
C ARG A 83 -13.15 -12.17 -6.49
N GLY A 84 -12.26 -12.75 -5.67
CA GLY A 84 -10.84 -12.42 -5.66
C GLY A 84 -10.26 -12.32 -7.07
N ILE A 85 -10.07 -11.09 -7.54
CA ILE A 85 -9.29 -10.81 -8.72
C ILE A 85 -7.84 -10.84 -8.25
N LYS A 86 -7.19 -12.00 -8.42
CA LYS A 86 -5.74 -12.04 -8.59
C LYS A 86 -5.44 -11.15 -9.80
N MET A 87 -5.18 -9.86 -9.58
CA MET A 87 -4.65 -8.98 -10.62
C MET A 87 -3.25 -9.49 -10.95
N ARG A 88 -3.18 -10.30 -12.00
CA ARG A 88 -1.95 -10.72 -12.65
C ARG A 88 -1.42 -9.51 -13.45
N ASN A 89 -1.05 -8.42 -12.79
CA ASN A 89 -0.48 -7.25 -13.45
C ASN A 89 1.03 -7.41 -13.64
N ARG A 90 1.41 -8.30 -14.58
CA ARG A 90 2.78 -8.39 -15.09
C ARG A 90 2.93 -8.22 -16.60
N GLU A 91 1.88 -7.81 -17.31
CA GLU A 91 1.92 -7.72 -18.79
C GLU A 91 1.25 -6.48 -19.40
N ASN A 92 1.48 -5.25 -18.89
CA ASN A 92 1.07 -4.07 -19.68
C ASN A 92 1.88 -2.78 -19.53
N ILE A 93 3.16 -2.86 -19.17
CA ILE A 93 4.09 -1.70 -19.23
C ILE A 93 5.15 -1.93 -20.32
N LYS A 94 4.72 -2.32 -21.53
CA LYS A 94 5.62 -2.40 -22.72
C LYS A 94 5.03 -1.90 -24.04
N ARG A 95 3.90 -1.17 -24.04
CA ARG A 95 3.41 -0.50 -25.26
C ARG A 95 2.95 0.93 -24.99
N LYS A 96 3.88 1.81 -24.61
CA LYS A 96 3.69 3.25 -24.77
C LYS A 96 4.96 4.06 -25.05
N TYR A 97 6.04 3.38 -25.45
CA TYR A 97 7.24 4.05 -25.97
C TYR A 97 7.91 3.16 -27.04
N HIS A 98 7.33 3.15 -28.23
CA HIS A 98 8.14 3.10 -29.44
C HIS A 98 7.27 3.65 -30.58
N ASP A 99 7.62 4.87 -30.94
CA ASP A 99 7.45 5.46 -32.26
C ASP A 99 8.08 4.55 -33.33
#